data_AF-A0A5C5VZV6-F1
#
_entry.id   AF-A0A5C5VZV6-F1
#
_cell.length_a   1.000
_cell.length_b   1.000
_cell.length_c   1.000
_cell.angle_alpha   90.00
_cell.angle_beta   90.00
_cell.angle_gamma   90.00
#
_symmetry.space_group_name_H-M   'P 1'
#
loop_
_entity.id
_entity.type
_entity.pdbx_description
1 polymer ?
#
loop_
_entity_poly.entity_id
_entity_poly.type
_entity_poly.pdbx_seq_one_letter_code
_entity_poly.pdbx_strand_id
1 'polypeptide(L)'
;MTPQNRPDPDDQDDTATAATLPAPPSPERSPGGGPFKVYKPSQGTNVRWASAGGAALLSLAGAQFVYEQLLPAMMASSNSSAALTTRYLVPVIFFVAMLYLIFRFVGQSPKIVDFLIATEGEMKKVNWSTRKEIGGATRVVIFTLLALGTILFLVDVFFMVFFEQVGVLKINLLKSLFSGGKP
;
A
#
# COMPACT_ATOMS: atom_id res chain seq x y z
N MET A 1 70.72 43.91 -40.20
CA MET A 1 69.94 44.02 -38.95
C MET A 1 68.64 43.26 -39.17
N THR A 2 68.65 41.98 -38.83
CA THR A 2 67.51 41.05 -38.95
C THR A 2 66.96 40.81 -37.54
N PRO A 3 65.65 41.03 -37.28
CA PRO A 3 65.08 40.83 -35.95
C PRO A 3 65.12 39.37 -35.52
N GLN A 4 65.59 39.15 -34.30
CA GLN A 4 65.77 37.88 -33.64
C GLN A 4 64.40 37.36 -33.16
N ASN A 5 63.91 36.29 -33.77
CA ASN A 5 62.65 35.62 -33.43
C ASN A 5 62.80 34.93 -32.06
N ARG A 6 62.18 35.49 -31.02
CA ARG A 6 62.17 34.92 -29.67
C ARG A 6 60.96 33.99 -29.57
N PRO A 7 61.12 32.69 -29.30
CA PRO A 7 59.99 31.79 -29.08
C PRO A 7 59.23 32.18 -27.81
N ASP A 8 57.91 32.19 -27.89
CA ASP A 8 56.99 32.56 -26.80
C ASP A 8 57.08 31.53 -25.66
N PRO A 9 57.05 31.98 -24.40
CA PRO A 9 57.19 31.11 -23.22
C PRO A 9 55.93 30.27 -22.93
N ASP A 10 54.83 30.48 -23.65
CA ASP A 10 53.53 29.86 -23.37
C ASP A 10 53.31 28.51 -24.09
N ASP A 11 54.22 28.08 -24.96
CA ASP A 11 54.13 26.79 -25.68
C ASP A 11 54.71 25.58 -24.91
N GLN A 12 55.11 25.77 -23.64
CA GLN A 12 55.83 24.74 -22.86
C GLN A 12 55.00 24.04 -21.76
N ASP A 13 53.72 24.39 -21.59
CA ASP A 13 52.87 23.81 -20.53
C ASP A 13 51.92 22.69 -21.01
N ASP A 14 51.90 22.34 -22.30
CA ASP A 14 50.98 21.32 -22.83
C ASP A 14 51.54 19.87 -22.85
N THR A 15 52.79 19.65 -22.45
CA THR A 15 53.45 18.32 -22.55
C THR A 15 53.81 17.66 -21.23
N ALA A 16 53.46 18.24 -20.09
CA ALA A 16 53.77 17.66 -18.78
C ALA A 16 52.60 17.77 -17.79
N THR A 17 51.52 16.99 -17.99
CA THR A 17 50.74 16.31 -16.93
C THR A 17 49.72 15.37 -17.60
N ALA A 18 50.21 14.32 -18.28
CA ALA A 18 49.40 13.11 -18.46
C ALA A 18 49.53 12.27 -17.17
N ALA A 19 49.12 12.84 -16.03
CA ALA A 19 48.92 12.06 -14.83
C ALA A 19 47.78 11.09 -15.14
N THR A 20 48.13 9.81 -15.29
CA THR A 20 47.18 8.71 -15.34
C THR A 20 46.17 8.91 -14.21
N LEU A 21 44.94 9.30 -14.54
CA LEU A 21 43.86 9.35 -13.57
C LEU A 21 43.84 7.98 -12.88
N PRO A 22 43.86 7.91 -11.53
CA PRO A 22 43.75 6.64 -10.85
C PRO A 22 42.50 5.95 -11.40
N ALA A 23 42.64 4.69 -11.77
CA ALA A 23 41.52 3.89 -12.26
C ALA A 23 40.33 4.07 -11.30
N PRO A 24 39.09 4.19 -11.82
CA PRO A 24 37.92 4.26 -10.95
C PRO A 24 37.98 3.08 -9.97
N PRO A 25 37.67 3.29 -8.68
CA PRO A 25 37.71 2.22 -7.70
C PRO A 25 36.89 1.06 -8.26
N SER A 26 37.52 -0.12 -8.36
CA SER A 26 36.85 -1.33 -8.81
C SER A 26 35.54 -1.47 -8.05
N PRO A 27 34.39 -1.73 -8.71
CA PRO A 27 33.12 -1.86 -8.02
C PRO A 27 33.30 -2.92 -6.94
N GLU A 28 33.24 -2.46 -5.69
CA GLU A 28 33.45 -3.28 -4.51
C GLU A 28 32.44 -4.43 -4.60
N ARG A 29 32.91 -5.64 -4.94
CA ARG A 29 32.06 -6.83 -5.01
C ARG A 29 31.57 -7.07 -3.60
N SER A 30 30.37 -6.58 -3.30
CA SER A 30 29.74 -6.77 -2.01
C SER A 30 29.74 -8.27 -1.70
N PRO A 31 30.34 -8.71 -0.57
CA PRO A 31 30.52 -10.12 -0.28
C PRO A 31 29.15 -10.82 -0.30
N GLY A 32 29.17 -12.04 -0.84
CA GLY A 32 27.99 -12.89 -1.02
C GLY A 32 27.11 -12.87 0.22
N GLY A 33 25.89 -12.38 0.07
CA GLY A 33 24.97 -12.18 1.17
C GLY A 33 24.33 -13.47 1.64
N GLY A 34 24.32 -13.70 2.95
CA GLY A 34 23.52 -14.76 3.56
C GLY A 34 22.01 -14.60 3.29
N PRO A 35 21.18 -15.59 3.68
CA PRO A 35 19.77 -15.68 3.31
C PRO A 35 18.88 -14.54 3.83
N PHE A 36 19.41 -13.66 4.68
CA PHE A 36 18.70 -12.52 5.26
C PHE A 36 19.25 -11.15 4.80
N LYS A 37 20.09 -11.10 3.77
CA LYS A 37 20.59 -9.82 3.23
C LYS A 37 19.45 -9.05 2.55
N VAL A 38 19.22 -7.83 3.01
CA VAL A 38 18.27 -6.88 2.40
C VAL A 38 19.01 -6.07 1.33
N TYR A 39 18.43 -5.95 0.15
CA TYR A 39 19.02 -5.19 -0.96
C TYR A 39 18.78 -3.68 -0.74
N LYS A 40 19.86 -2.88 -0.75
CA LYS A 40 19.86 -1.42 -0.53
C LYS A 40 19.00 -0.98 0.67
N PRO A 41 19.37 -1.33 1.92
CA PRO A 41 18.49 -1.18 3.08
C PRO A 41 18.17 0.27 3.48
N SER A 42 18.99 1.24 3.08
CA SER A 42 18.80 2.67 3.41
C SER A 42 17.87 3.43 2.47
N GLN A 43 17.40 2.82 1.39
CA GLN A 43 16.60 3.49 0.35
C GLN A 43 15.23 2.84 0.17
N GLY A 44 14.19 3.65 -0.02
CA GLY A 44 12.84 3.13 -0.26
C GLY A 44 12.11 2.67 1.01
N THR A 45 12.61 3.02 2.20
CA THR A 45 12.21 2.40 3.48
C THR A 45 10.73 2.57 3.75
N ASN A 46 10.18 3.77 3.57
CA ASN A 46 8.77 4.05 3.87
C ASN A 46 7.84 3.27 2.95
N VAL A 47 8.14 3.25 1.64
CA VAL A 47 7.33 2.53 0.66
C VAL A 47 7.41 1.02 0.90
N ARG A 48 8.59 0.48 1.23
CA ARG A 48 8.75 -0.94 1.56
C ARG A 48 7.95 -1.36 2.78
N TRP A 49 8.02 -0.61 3.88
CA TRP A 49 7.24 -0.94 5.07
C TRP A 49 5.74 -0.77 4.84
N ALA A 50 5.32 0.23 4.05
CA ALA A 50 3.92 0.38 3.65
C ALA A 50 3.42 -0.80 2.82
N SER A 51 4.16 -1.23 1.79
CA SER A 51 3.82 -2.40 0.97
C SER A 51 3.86 -3.70 1.77
N ALA A 52 4.87 -3.89 2.62
CA ALA A 52 4.97 -5.06 3.49
C ALA A 52 3.82 -5.10 4.50
N GLY A 53 3.47 -3.97 5.11
CA GLY A 53 2.35 -3.85 6.05
C GLY A 53 1.01 -4.15 5.37
N GLY A 54 0.75 -3.54 4.21
CA GLY A 54 -0.48 -3.81 3.44
C GLY A 54 -0.59 -5.28 3.01
N ALA A 55 0.51 -5.86 2.50
CA ALA A 55 0.55 -7.27 2.14
C ALA A 55 0.39 -8.19 3.37
N ALA A 56 0.96 -7.83 4.52
CA ALA A 56 0.81 -8.61 5.75
C ALA A 56 -0.63 -8.58 6.28
N LEU A 57 -1.31 -7.43 6.22
CA LEU A 57 -2.73 -7.32 6.57
C LEU A 57 -3.60 -8.17 5.63
N LEU A 58 -3.35 -8.14 4.32
CA LEU A 58 -4.03 -9.02 3.37
C LEU A 58 -3.75 -10.50 3.64
N SER A 59 -2.52 -10.84 4.02
CA SER A 59 -2.14 -12.21 4.37
C SER A 59 -2.89 -12.70 5.62
N LEU A 60 -3.07 -11.81 6.61
CA LEU A 60 -3.81 -12.10 7.83
C LEU A 60 -5.30 -12.30 7.54
N ALA A 61 -5.91 -11.40 6.76
CA ALA A 61 -7.29 -11.54 6.31
C ALA A 61 -7.48 -12.84 5.49
N GLY A 62 -6.52 -13.18 4.62
CA GLY A 62 -6.50 -14.44 3.89
C GLY A 62 -6.41 -15.67 4.81
N ALA A 63 -5.57 -15.63 5.83
CA ALA A 63 -5.48 -16.70 6.82
C ALA A 63 -6.78 -16.86 7.61
N GLN A 64 -7.42 -15.76 7.99
CA GLN A 64 -8.74 -15.79 8.64
C GLN A 64 -9.80 -16.40 7.72
N PHE A 65 -9.84 -16.01 6.44
CA PHE A 65 -10.75 -16.59 5.45
C PHE A 65 -10.54 -18.09 5.28
N VAL A 66 -9.28 -18.54 5.24
CA VAL A 66 -8.95 -19.97 5.15
C VAL A 66 -9.46 -20.73 6.37
N TYR A 67 -9.29 -20.18 7.57
CA TYR A 67 -9.76 -20.78 8.83
C TYR A 67 -11.29 -20.85 8.96
N GLU A 68 -12.00 -19.79 8.57
CA GLU A 68 -13.46 -19.67 8.76
C GLU A 68 -14.26 -20.30 7.63
N GLN A 69 -13.84 -20.14 6.38
CA GLN A 69 -14.65 -20.51 5.22
C GLN A 69 -14.09 -21.72 4.47
N LEU A 70 -12.79 -21.74 4.17
CA LEU A 70 -12.21 -22.75 3.28
C LEU A 70 -12.06 -24.13 3.94
N LEU A 71 -11.42 -24.19 5.11
CA LEU A 71 -11.16 -25.45 5.82
C LEU A 71 -12.45 -26.15 6.28
N PRO A 72 -13.44 -25.45 6.89
CA PRO A 72 -14.70 -26.08 7.26
C PRO A 72 -15.51 -26.57 6.06
N ALA A 73 -15.51 -25.83 4.94
CA ALA A 73 -16.20 -26.24 3.72
C ALA A 73 -15.59 -27.52 3.10
N MET A 74 -14.26 -27.68 3.14
CA MET A 74 -13.58 -28.85 2.59
C MET A 74 -13.55 -30.06 3.54
N MET A 75 -13.56 -29.84 4.87
CA MET A 75 -13.41 -30.89 5.87
C MET A 75 -14.71 -31.20 6.65
N ALA A 76 -15.86 -30.78 6.14
CA ALA A 76 -17.17 -30.90 6.79
C ALA A 76 -17.57 -32.33 7.22
N SER A 77 -16.89 -33.38 6.72
CA SER A 77 -17.21 -34.79 6.97
C SER A 77 -16.22 -35.53 7.90
N SER A 78 -15.16 -34.88 8.39
CA SER A 78 -14.11 -35.53 9.21
C SER A 78 -14.09 -35.02 10.66
N ASN A 79 -14.61 -35.82 11.60
CA ASN A 79 -14.61 -35.54 13.04
C ASN A 79 -13.44 -36.22 13.79
N SER A 80 -12.29 -36.35 13.15
CA SER A 80 -11.09 -36.93 13.77
C SER A 80 -10.31 -35.87 14.56
N SER A 81 -9.57 -36.27 15.60
CA SER A 81 -8.64 -35.37 16.31
C SER A 81 -7.61 -34.72 15.38
N ALA A 82 -7.28 -35.40 14.27
CA ALA A 82 -6.47 -34.85 13.18
C ALA A 82 -7.13 -33.65 12.48
N ALA A 83 -8.46 -33.58 12.38
CA ALA A 83 -9.16 -32.47 11.75
C ALA A 83 -9.02 -31.16 12.54
N LEU A 84 -8.99 -31.24 13.88
CA LEU A 84 -8.74 -30.08 14.75
C LEU A 84 -7.32 -29.54 14.56
N THR A 85 -6.31 -30.42 14.52
CA THR A 85 -4.92 -30.02 14.28
C THR A 85 -4.77 -29.36 12.92
N THR A 86 -5.33 -29.95 11.86
CA THR A 86 -5.28 -29.39 10.50
C THR A 86 -5.94 -28.01 10.43
N ARG A 87 -7.05 -27.81 11.15
CA ARG A 87 -7.78 -26.53 11.16
C ARG A 87 -6.96 -25.37 11.69
N TYR A 88 -6.11 -25.58 12.70
CA TYR A 88 -5.25 -24.51 13.24
C TYR A 88 -3.89 -24.44 12.56
N LEU A 89 -3.33 -25.58 12.15
CA LEU A 89 -1.99 -25.63 11.60
C LEU A 89 -1.92 -25.04 10.18
N VAL A 90 -2.91 -25.32 9.34
CA VAL A 90 -2.92 -24.89 7.93
C VAL A 90 -2.95 -23.36 7.77
N PRO A 91 -3.84 -22.59 8.45
CA PRO A 91 -3.85 -21.14 8.35
C PRO A 91 -2.55 -20.49 8.86
N VAL A 92 -1.95 -21.06 9.91
CA VAL A 92 -0.68 -20.56 10.46
C VAL A 92 0.46 -20.77 9.47
N ILE A 93 0.58 -21.97 8.89
CA ILE A 93 1.60 -22.25 7.86
C ILE A 93 1.39 -21.35 6.64
N PHE A 94 0.15 -21.19 6.19
CA PHE A 94 -0.19 -20.29 5.10
C PHE A 94 0.26 -18.85 5.39
N PHE A 95 -0.03 -18.34 6.59
CA PHE A 95 0.36 -17.00 7.00
C PHE A 95 1.89 -16.83 7.04
N VAL A 96 2.63 -17.77 7.63
CA VAL A 96 4.10 -17.72 7.68
C VAL A 96 4.70 -17.80 6.28
N ALA A 97 4.18 -18.67 5.41
CA ALA A 97 4.62 -18.76 4.03
C ALA A 97 4.42 -17.43 3.29
N MET A 98 3.28 -16.76 3.52
CA MET A 98 2.99 -15.47 2.91
C MET A 98 3.91 -14.36 3.44
N LEU A 99 4.19 -14.33 4.75
CA LEU A 99 5.18 -13.41 5.33
C LEU A 99 6.58 -13.61 4.74
N TYR A 100 6.99 -14.86 4.52
CA TYR A 100 8.26 -15.17 3.87
C TYR A 100 8.30 -14.65 2.43
N LEU A 101 7.21 -14.82 1.66
CA LEU A 101 7.11 -14.27 0.31
C LEU A 101 7.20 -12.74 0.31
N ILE A 102 6.53 -12.08 1.26
CA ILE A 102 6.61 -10.61 1.43
C ILE A 102 8.07 -10.20 1.67
N PHE A 103 8.78 -10.86 2.59
CA PHE A 103 10.19 -10.58 2.83
C PHE A 103 11.05 -10.79 1.58
N ARG A 104 10.81 -11.89 0.84
CA ARG A 104 11.57 -12.22 -0.38
C ARG A 104 11.36 -11.20 -1.49
N PHE A 105 10.15 -10.68 -1.66
CA PHE A 105 9.82 -9.73 -2.72
C PHE A 105 10.17 -8.28 -2.34
N VAL A 106 9.83 -7.84 -1.12
CA VAL A 106 10.04 -6.45 -0.68
C VAL A 106 11.46 -6.21 -0.14
N GLY A 107 12.11 -7.23 0.42
CA GLY A 107 13.44 -7.12 1.03
C GLY A 107 14.59 -7.54 0.12
N GLN A 108 14.41 -8.58 -0.69
CA GLN A 108 15.53 -9.25 -1.38
C GLN A 108 15.50 -9.15 -2.90
N SER A 109 14.32 -9.03 -3.52
CA SER A 109 14.19 -9.00 -4.97
C SER A 109 14.66 -7.65 -5.54
N PRO A 110 15.79 -7.59 -6.29
CA PRO A 110 16.34 -6.31 -6.76
C PRO A 110 15.38 -5.58 -7.70
N LYS A 111 14.66 -6.31 -8.57
CA LYS A 111 13.69 -5.72 -9.52
C LYS A 111 12.56 -4.97 -8.81
N ILE A 112 11.96 -5.60 -7.81
CA ILE A 112 10.84 -5.02 -7.06
C ILE A 112 11.34 -3.90 -6.17
N VAL A 113 12.48 -4.10 -5.52
CA VAL A 113 13.07 -3.07 -4.66
C VAL A 113 13.45 -1.81 -5.44
N ASP A 114 14.13 -1.95 -6.58
CA ASP A 114 14.50 -0.79 -7.40
C ASP A 114 13.25 -0.08 -7.94
N PHE A 115 12.17 -0.81 -8.25
CA PHE A 115 10.86 -0.21 -8.57
C PHE A 115 10.28 0.56 -7.39
N LEU A 116 10.22 -0.02 -6.18
CA LEU A 116 9.69 0.66 -4.99
C LEU A 116 10.49 1.92 -4.62
N ILE A 117 11.82 1.88 -4.80
CA ILE A 117 12.69 3.05 -4.62
C ILE A 117 12.36 4.12 -5.67
N ALA A 118 12.21 3.73 -6.93
CA ALA A 118 11.83 4.66 -8.00
C ALA A 118 10.45 5.27 -7.75
N THR A 119 9.47 4.47 -7.33
CA THR A 119 8.14 4.95 -6.93
C THR A 119 8.23 5.96 -5.80
N GLU A 120 9.03 5.71 -4.75
CA GLU A 120 9.24 6.69 -3.68
C GLU A 120 9.83 8.00 -4.22
N GLY A 121 10.81 7.89 -5.12
CA GLY A 121 11.42 9.03 -5.80
C GLY A 121 10.42 9.86 -6.61
N GLU A 122 9.54 9.20 -7.37
CA GLU A 122 8.49 9.86 -8.14
C GLU A 122 7.42 10.47 -7.23
N MET A 123 7.01 9.78 -6.16
CA MET A 123 6.02 10.30 -5.21
C MET A 123 6.50 11.54 -4.45
N LYS A 124 7.82 11.69 -4.23
CA LYS A 124 8.41 12.90 -3.63
C LYS A 124 8.37 14.12 -4.54
N LYS A 125 8.25 13.93 -5.86
CA LYS A 125 8.12 15.05 -6.82
C LYS A 125 6.69 15.61 -6.85
N VAL A 126 5.72 14.83 -6.39
CA VAL A 126 4.32 15.24 -6.35
C VAL A 126 4.14 16.25 -5.22
N ASN A 127 3.78 17.48 -5.58
CA ASN A 127 3.34 18.49 -4.61
C ASN A 127 1.96 18.08 -4.09
N TRP A 128 1.90 17.60 -2.85
CA TRP A 128 0.64 17.25 -2.20
C TRP A 128 -0.09 18.51 -1.73
N SER A 129 -1.41 18.51 -1.87
CA SER A 129 -2.29 19.57 -1.38
C SER A 129 -2.03 19.85 0.11
N THR A 130 -2.10 21.12 0.48
CA THR A 130 -1.88 21.55 1.86
C THR A 130 -3.02 21.02 2.74
N ARG A 131 -2.76 20.76 4.03
CA ARG A 131 -3.79 20.26 4.98
C ARG A 131 -5.08 21.08 4.98
N LYS A 132 -4.99 22.39 4.71
CA LYS A 132 -6.15 23.30 4.58
C LYS A 132 -7.02 22.97 3.37
N GLU A 133 -6.41 22.69 2.22
CA GLU A 133 -7.10 22.35 0.98
C GLU A 133 -7.79 21.00 1.11
N ILE A 134 -7.12 20.01 1.72
CA ILE A 134 -7.70 18.69 2.01
C ILE A 134 -8.93 18.84 2.91
N GLY A 135 -8.84 19.63 3.98
CA GLY A 135 -9.98 19.87 4.88
C GLY A 135 -11.16 20.56 4.21
N GLY A 136 -10.88 21.52 3.31
CA GLY A 136 -11.91 22.16 2.49
C GLY A 136 -12.60 21.17 1.56
N ALA A 137 -11.83 20.37 0.83
CA ALA A 137 -12.35 19.37 -0.10
C ALA A 137 -13.20 18.30 0.62
N THR A 138 -12.72 17.73 1.73
CA THR A 138 -13.46 16.72 2.49
C THR A 138 -14.75 17.29 3.10
N ARG A 139 -14.75 18.55 3.56
CA ARG A 139 -15.97 19.19 4.11
C ARG A 139 -17.08 19.27 3.07
N VAL A 140 -16.75 19.66 1.84
CA VAL A 140 -17.72 19.71 0.74
C VAL A 140 -18.29 18.32 0.48
N VAL A 141 -17.43 17.29 0.38
CA VAL A 141 -17.86 15.90 0.15
C VAL A 141 -18.77 15.39 1.26
N ILE A 142 -18.43 15.63 2.53
CA ILE A 142 -19.28 15.22 3.66
C ILE A 142 -20.64 15.90 3.57
N PHE A 143 -20.67 17.20 3.28
CA PHE A 143 -21.92 17.95 3.16
C PHE A 143 -22.79 17.42 2.00
N THR A 144 -22.20 17.15 0.84
CA THR A 144 -22.95 16.61 -0.31
C THR A 144 -23.47 15.21 -0.05
N LEU A 145 -22.69 14.35 0.62
CA LEU A 145 -23.14 13.01 1.03
C LEU A 145 -24.30 13.07 2.04
N LEU A 146 -24.23 13.96 3.02
CA LEU A 146 -25.32 14.14 4.00
C LEU A 146 -26.58 14.73 3.36
N ALA A 147 -26.43 15.72 2.48
CA ALA A 147 -27.56 16.31 1.75
C ALA A 147 -28.23 15.27 0.85
N LEU A 148 -27.45 14.50 0.09
CA LEU A 148 -27.96 13.42 -0.75
C LEU A 148 -28.65 12.35 0.10
N GLY A 149 -28.01 11.89 1.19
CA GLY A 149 -28.60 10.92 2.11
C GLY A 149 -29.90 11.40 2.74
N THR A 150 -29.99 12.70 3.08
CA THR A 150 -31.21 13.31 3.62
C THR A 150 -32.33 13.33 2.58
N ILE A 151 -32.03 13.71 1.34
CA ILE A 151 -33.03 13.72 0.26
C ILE A 151 -33.51 12.31 -0.03
N LEU A 152 -32.62 11.32 -0.12
CA LEU A 152 -32.99 9.92 -0.30
C LEU A 152 -33.89 9.44 0.85
N PHE A 153 -33.51 9.72 2.10
CA PHE A 153 -34.33 9.37 3.26
C PHE A 153 -35.74 10.00 3.20
N LEU A 154 -35.84 11.28 2.84
CA LEU A 154 -37.13 11.96 2.70
C LEU A 154 -37.98 11.36 1.59
N VAL A 155 -37.38 11.02 0.45
CA VAL A 155 -38.06 10.38 -0.67
C VAL A 155 -38.53 8.97 -0.28
N ASP A 156 -37.69 8.19 0.40
CA ASP A 156 -38.02 6.86 0.90
C ASP A 156 -39.20 6.92 1.88
N VAL A 157 -39.17 7.86 2.84
CA VAL A 157 -40.28 8.07 3.80
C VAL A 157 -41.54 8.54 3.09
N PHE A 158 -41.43 9.46 2.12
CA PHE A 158 -42.56 9.94 1.34
C PHE A 158 -43.25 8.78 0.60
N PHE A 159 -42.49 7.94 -0.11
CA PHE A 159 -43.04 6.78 -0.81
C PHE A 159 -43.62 5.75 0.16
N MET A 160 -43.01 5.55 1.34
CA MET A 160 -43.54 4.66 2.37
C MET A 160 -44.93 5.09 2.83
N VAL A 161 -45.11 6.39 3.17
CA VAL A 161 -46.40 6.94 3.58
C VAL A 161 -47.40 6.92 2.43
N PHE A 162 -46.97 7.27 1.22
CA PHE A 162 -47.82 7.24 0.03
C PHE A 162 -48.35 5.82 -0.28
N PHE A 163 -47.49 4.81 -0.26
CA PHE A 163 -47.91 3.42 -0.52
C PHE A 163 -48.74 2.81 0.63
N GLU A 164 -48.57 3.29 1.86
CA GLU A 164 -49.48 2.96 2.97
C GLU A 164 -50.88 3.51 2.71
N GLN A 165 -51.01 4.77 2.28
CA GLN A 165 -52.31 5.40 1.97
C GLN A 165 -53.04 4.73 0.80
N VAL A 166 -52.30 4.28 -0.22
CA VAL A 166 -52.87 3.54 -1.37
C VAL A 166 -53.24 2.09 -0.98
N GLY A 167 -52.95 1.66 0.25
CA GLY A 167 -53.35 0.34 0.78
C GLY A 167 -52.50 -0.82 0.29
N VAL A 168 -51.39 -0.54 -0.40
CA VAL A 168 -50.44 -1.54 -0.89
C VAL A 168 -49.52 -2.01 0.25
N LEU A 169 -49.20 -1.14 1.21
CA LEU A 169 -48.37 -1.44 2.38
C LEU A 169 -49.19 -1.38 3.69
N LYS A 170 -49.28 -2.50 4.43
CA LYS A 170 -49.81 -2.54 5.81
C LYS A 170 -48.65 -2.47 6.81
N ILE A 171 -48.21 -1.27 7.18
CA ILE A 171 -47.05 -1.09 8.06
C ILE A 171 -47.52 -0.70 9.47
N ASN A 172 -47.25 -1.56 10.47
CA ASN A 172 -47.54 -1.26 11.89
C ASN A 172 -46.58 -0.22 12.52
N LEU A 173 -45.63 0.31 11.75
CA LEU A 173 -44.53 1.18 12.20
C LEU A 173 -44.99 2.59 12.57
N LEU A 174 -45.86 3.20 11.76
CA LEU A 174 -46.35 4.57 12.00
C LEU A 174 -47.14 4.63 13.32
N LYS A 175 -47.93 3.58 13.61
CA LYS A 175 -48.65 3.44 14.87
C LYS A 175 -47.69 3.25 16.05
N SER A 176 -46.63 2.45 15.92
CA SER A 176 -45.66 2.24 17.01
C SER A 176 -44.81 3.48 17.33
N LEU A 177 -44.45 4.28 16.33
CA LEU A 177 -43.57 5.45 16.49
C LEU A 177 -44.33 6.67 17.05
N PHE A 178 -45.59 6.87 16.64
CA PHE A 178 -46.44 7.97 17.12
C PHE A 178 -47.38 7.58 18.29
N SER A 179 -47.52 6.28 18.62
CA SER A 179 -48.26 5.80 19.81
C SER A 179 -47.34 5.48 21.00
N GLY A 180 -46.04 5.81 20.94
CA GLY A 180 -45.05 5.60 22.01
C GLY A 180 -45.24 6.50 23.25
N GLY A 181 -46.48 6.88 23.57
CA GLY A 181 -46.78 7.86 24.59
C GLY A 181 -48.14 7.70 25.26
N LYS A 182 -48.59 6.46 25.53
CA LYS A 182 -49.45 6.12 26.68
C LYS A 182 -49.13 4.68 27.12
N PRO A 183 -49.08 4.40 28.44
CA PRO A 183 -48.70 3.09 28.97
C PRO A 183 -49.61 1.96 28.47
#